data_AF-A0A930TNZ7-F1
#
_entry.id   AF-A0A930TNZ7-F1
#
_cell.length_a   1.000
_cell.length_b   1.000
_cell.length_c   1.000
_cell.angle_alpha   90.00
_cell.angle_beta   90.00
_cell.angle_gamma   90.00
#
_symmetry.space_group_name_H-M   'P 1'
#
loop_
_entity.id
_entity.type
_entity.pdbx_description
1 polymer ?
#
loop_
_entity_poly.entity_id
_entity_poly.type
_entity_poly.pdbx_seq_one_letter_code
_entity_poly.pdbx_strand_id
1 'polypeptide(L)' 'MITSNEFTQCLNLARALDLITSCRTVAGVLYVYNATGQAKSWDSFMAEYPLERLQAMVNKRLQV' A
#
# COMPACT_ATOMS: atom_id res chain seq x y z
N MET A 1 -7.02 -1.68 -14.98
CA MET A 1 -5.75 -2.46 -14.99
C MET A 1 -4.70 -1.53 -14.42
N ILE A 2 -4.17 -1.80 -13.23
CA ILE A 2 -3.09 -0.98 -12.64
C ILE A 2 -1.82 -1.23 -13.47
N THR A 3 -1.17 -0.16 -13.91
CA THR A 3 0.14 -0.28 -14.57
C THR A 3 1.20 -0.68 -13.55
N SER A 4 2.26 -1.37 -14.00
CA SER A 4 3.39 -1.74 -13.12
C SER A 4 3.99 -0.54 -12.37
N ASN A 5 3.94 0.65 -13.00
CA ASN A 5 4.40 1.90 -12.41
C ASN A 5 3.49 2.36 -11.25
N GLU A 6 2.18 2.40 -11.46
CA GLU A 6 1.21 2.77 -10.41
C GLU A 6 1.26 1.79 -9.22
N PHE A 7 1.44 0.50 -9.49
CA PHE A 7 1.62 -0.51 -8.45
C PHE A 7 2.84 -0.22 -7.58
N THR A 8 3.99 0.03 -8.21
CA THR A 8 5.24 0.36 -7.52
C THR A 8 5.11 1.65 -6.71
N GLN A 9 4.44 2.66 -7.27
CA GLN A 9 4.15 3.91 -6.58
C GLN A 9 3.28 3.69 -5.34
N CYS A 10 2.19 2.92 -5.45
CA CYS A 10 1.32 2.61 -4.32
C CYS A 10 2.08 1.91 -3.18
N LEU A 11 2.88 0.90 -3.51
CA LEU A 11 3.69 0.18 -2.52
C LEU A 11 4.67 1.10 -1.81
N ASN A 12 5.35 1.97 -2.54
CA ASN A 12 6.32 2.91 -1.97
C ASN A 12 5.65 3.93 -1.06
N LEU A 13 4.51 4.51 -1.47
CA LEU A 13 3.76 5.45 -0.64
C LEU A 13 3.21 4.77 0.61
N ALA A 14 2.68 3.56 0.49
CA ALA A 14 2.16 2.80 1.62
C ALA A 14 3.25 2.45 2.64
N ARG A 15 4.47 2.11 2.19
CA ARG A 15 5.64 1.93 3.07
C ARG A 15 6.07 3.24 3.73
N ALA A 16 6.11 4.34 2.98
CA ALA A 16 6.46 5.66 3.52
C ALA A 16 5.45 6.19 4.56
N LEU A 17 4.21 5.68 4.53
CA LEU A 17 3.15 5.96 5.51
C LEU A 17 3.09 4.94 6.66
N ASP A 18 4.02 3.99 6.72
CA ASP A 18 4.07 2.90 7.71
C ASP A 18 2.84 1.98 7.69
N LEU A 19 2.06 2.01 6.59
CA LEU A 19 0.87 1.17 6.42
C LEU A 19 1.22 -0.27 6.04
N ILE A 20 2.37 -0.45 5.38
CA ILE A 20 2.89 -1.75 4.96
C ILE A 20 4.34 -1.86 5.40
N THR A 21 4.66 -2.95 6.10
CA THR A 21 6.03 -3.31 6.50
C THR A 21 6.61 -4.34 5.55
N SER A 22 5.81 -5.31 5.09
CA SER A 22 6.27 -6.33 4.15
C SER A 22 5.14 -6.80 3.23
N CYS A 23 5.51 -7.49 2.15
CA CYS A 23 4.58 -8.09 1.22
C CYS A 23 5.03 -9.50 0.84
N ARG A 24 4.07 -10.40 0.62
CA ARG A 24 4.33 -11.80 0.23
C ARG A 24 3.27 -12.26 -0.74
N THR A 25 3.67 -12.94 -1.80
CA THR A 25 2.74 -13.64 -2.68
C THR A 25 2.45 -15.03 -2.14
N VAL A 26 1.18 -15.37 -1.95
CA VAL A 26 0.70 -16.69 -1.50
C VAL A 26 -0.34 -17.18 -2.49
N ALA A 27 -0.12 -18.35 -3.11
CA ALA A 27 -1.01 -18.93 -4.11
C ALA A 27 -1.39 -17.95 -5.26
N GLY A 28 -0.46 -17.09 -5.68
CA GLY A 28 -0.69 -16.10 -6.74
C GLY A 28 -1.36 -14.79 -6.30
N VAL A 29 -1.78 -14.69 -5.03
CA VAL A 29 -2.35 -13.47 -4.46
C VAL A 29 -1.28 -12.72 -3.67
N LEU A 30 -1.12 -11.43 -3.93
CA LEU A 30 -0.23 -10.58 -3.15
C LEU A 30 -0.90 -10.20 -1.83
N TYR A 31 -0.26 -10.53 -0.72
CA TYR A 31 -0.62 -10.08 0.62
C TYR A 31 0.35 -9.02 1.11
N VAL A 32 -0.19 -8.03 1.80
CA VAL A 32 0.55 -6.97 2.49
C VAL A 32 0.36 -7.11 3.98
N TYR A 33 1.43 -6.85 4.72
CA TYR A 33 1.49 -6.98 6.17
C TYR A 33 1.84 -5.63 6.78
N ASN A 34 1.10 -5.22 7.79
CA ASN A 34 1.42 -4.03 8.58
C ASN A 34 2.33 -4.37 9.76
N ALA A 35 2.69 -3.35 10.55
CA ALA A 35 3.58 -3.51 11.71
C ALA A 35 2.99 -4.39 12.82
N THR A 36 1.66 -4.55 12.88
CA THR A 36 0.99 -5.44 13.85
C THR A 36 0.91 -6.89 13.37
N GLY A 37 1.48 -7.19 12.18
CA GLY A 37 1.47 -8.53 11.58
C GLY A 37 0.15 -8.91 10.92
N GLN A 38 -0.82 -7.98 10.83
CA GLN A 38 -2.07 -8.24 10.13
C GLN A 38 -1.83 -8.31 8.63
N ALA A 39 -2.30 -9.40 8.03
CA ALA A 39 -2.21 -9.64 6.60
C ALA A 39 -3.52 -9.24 5.91
N LYS A 40 -3.41 -8.62 4.75
CA LYS A 40 -4.53 -8.22 3.90
C LYS A 40 -4.16 -8.44 2.44
N SER A 41 -5.10 -8.87 1.61
CA SER A 41 -4.85 -8.99 0.17
C SER A 41 -4.62 -7.61 -0.45
N TRP A 42 -3.82 -7.55 -1.50
CA TRP A 42 -3.52 -6.31 -2.22
C TRP A 42 -4.81 -5.61 -2.70
N ASP A 43 -5.76 -6.36 -3.25
CA ASP A 43 -7.05 -5.81 -3.67
C ASP A 43 -7.83 -5.16 -2.53
N SER A 44 -7.89 -5.82 -1.36
CA SER A 44 -8.53 -5.26 -0.17
C SER A 44 -7.76 -4.07 0.42
N PHE A 45 -6.45 -4.00 0.22
CA PHE A 45 -5.64 -2.82 0.58
C PHE A 45 -5.94 -1.65 -0.33
N MET A 46 -5.94 -1.87 -1.65
CA MET A 46 -6.21 -0.83 -2.63
C MET A 46 -7.65 -0.31 -2.57
N ALA A 47 -8.61 -1.12 -2.15
CA ALA A 47 -9.98 -0.66 -1.90
C ALA A 47 -10.08 0.33 -0.71
N GLU A 48 -9.23 0.18 0.30
CA GLU A 48 -9.21 1.04 1.50
C GLU A 48 -8.29 2.25 1.32
N TYR A 49 -7.17 2.03 0.63
CA TYR A 49 -6.11 3.00 0.37
C TYR A 49 -5.80 3.09 -1.13
N PRO A 50 -6.73 3.66 -1.93
CA PRO A 50 -6.43 3.93 -3.33
C PRO A 50 -5.28 4.95 -3.45
N LEU A 51 -4.63 4.97 -4.62
CA LEU A 51 -3.44 5.80 -4.88
C LEU A 51 -3.64 7.28 -4.47
N GLU A 52 -4.78 7.87 -4.85
CA GLU A 52 -5.11 9.27 -4.54
C GLU A 52 -5.13 9.55 -3.04
N ARG A 53 -5.66 8.60 -2.25
CA ARG A 53 -5.69 8.70 -0.79
C ARG A 53 -4.30 8.58 -0.19
N LEU A 54 -3.47 7.66 -0.68
CA LEU A 54 -2.08 7.52 -0.25
C LEU A 54 -1.29 8.80 -0.56
N GLN A 55 -1.44 9.36 -1.75
CA GLN A 55 -0.81 10.62 -2.14
C GLN A 55 -1.26 11.78 -1.24
N ALA A 56 -2.56 11.90 -0.97
CA ALA A 56 -3.09 12.93 -0.07
C ALA A 56 -2.54 12.80 1.37
N MET A 57 -2.35 11.58 1.88
CA MET A 57 -1.78 11.32 3.20
C MET A 57 -0.29 11.72 3.27
N VAL A 58 0.49 11.40 2.23
CA VAL A 58 1.90 11.83 2.15
C VAL A 58 2.01 13.34 2.09
N ASN A 59 1.22 14.00 1.24
CA ASN A 59 1.21 15.46 1.14
C ASN A 59 0.86 16.13 2.48
N LYS A 60 -0.08 15.56 3.25
CA LYS A 60 -0.39 16.03 4.60
C LYS A 60 0.77 15.84 5.59
N ARG A 61 1.52 14.73 5.52
CA ARG A 61 2.73 14.53 6.34
C ARG A 61 3.84 15.54 6.02
N LEU A 62 3.97 15.95 4.76
CA LEU A 62 5.01 16.89 4.31
C LEU A 62 4.71 18.37 4.62
N GLN A 63 3.48 18.70 5.02
CA GLN A 63 3.06 20.06 5.39
C GLN A 63 3.18 20.35 6.90
N VAL A 64 3.71 19.40 7.69
CA VAL A 64 3.98 19.54 9.13
C VAL A 64 5.48 19.66 9.34
#